data_AF-A0A2Z4VAS8-F1
#
_entry.id   AF-A0A2Z4VAS8-F1
#
_cell.length_a   1.000
_cell.length_b   1.000
_cell.length_c   1.000
_cell.angle_alpha   90.00
_cell.angle_beta   90.00
_cell.angle_gamma   90.00
#
_symmetry.space_group_name_H-M   'P 1'
#
loop_
_entity.id
_entity.type
_entity.pdbx_description
1 polymer ?
#
loop_
_entity_poly.entity_id
_entity_poly.type
_entity_poly.pdbx_seq_one_letter_code
_entity_poly.pdbx_strand_id
1 'polypeptide(L)' 'MQAAPVRAIAIPSFTDAFRGIESLLMSGARRNAWTAVLEDRRRAQDRVETEHVLEAAATRTEKAT' A
#
# COMPACT_ATOMS: atom_id res chain seq x y z
N MET A 1 40.84 38.89 13.04
CA MET A 1 40.01 38.07 12.13
C MET A 1 38.83 37.53 12.93
N GLN A 2 37.59 37.88 12.55
CA GLN A 2 36.37 37.27 13.10
C GLN A 2 36.09 35.99 12.29
N ALA A 3 36.02 34.83 12.96
CA ALA A 3 35.76 33.55 12.31
C ALA A 3 34.25 33.37 12.08
N ALA A 4 33.87 32.91 10.89
CA ALA A 4 32.48 32.61 10.58
C ALA A 4 31.98 31.41 11.42
N PRO A 5 30.72 31.42 11.90
CA PRO A 5 30.19 30.34 12.71
C PRO A 5 30.08 29.04 11.89
N VAL A 6 30.85 28.03 12.27
CA VAL A 6 30.77 26.68 11.71
C VAL A 6 29.53 26.00 12.28
N ARG A 7 28.59 25.62 11.42
CA ARG A 7 27.46 24.78 11.81
C ARG A 7 27.90 23.32 11.80
N ALA A 8 28.02 22.71 12.98
CA ALA A 8 28.17 21.27 13.10
C ALA A 8 26.85 20.58 12.75
N ILE A 9 26.89 19.64 11.80
CA ILE A 9 25.79 18.71 11.55
C ILE A 9 26.04 17.49 12.44
N ALA A 10 25.16 17.23 13.40
CA ALA A 10 25.25 16.04 14.22
C ALA A 10 25.02 14.80 13.34
N ILE A 11 25.96 13.85 13.37
CA ILE A 11 25.74 12.53 12.77
C ILE A 11 24.75 11.82 13.71
N PRO A 12 23.55 11.43 13.22
CA PRO A 12 22.57 10.76 14.06
C PRO A 12 23.16 9.46 14.61
N SER A 13 22.89 9.18 15.88
CA SER A 13 23.25 7.90 16.46
C SER A 13 22.48 6.77 15.76
N PHE A 14 22.92 5.53 15.94
CA PHE A 14 22.19 4.37 15.47
C PHE A 14 20.73 4.37 15.94
N THR A 15 20.48 4.72 17.21
CA THR A 15 19.13 4.82 17.78
C THR A 15 18.28 5.89 17.07
N ASP A 16 18.86 7.04 16.75
CA ASP A 16 18.14 8.11 16.06
C ASP A 16 17.79 7.72 14.62
N ALA A 17 18.69 7.00 13.94
CA ALA A 17 18.42 6.47 12.61
C ALA A 17 17.22 5.51 12.61
N PHE A 18 17.15 4.57 13.57
CA PHE A 18 16.03 3.64 13.66
C PHE A 18 14.72 4.33 14.03
N ARG A 19 14.74 5.32 14.93
CA ARG A 19 13.56 6.15 15.22
C ARG A 19 13.06 6.89 13.98
N GLY A 20 13.99 7.39 13.15
CA GLY A 20 13.65 8.02 11.87
C GLY A 20 12.96 7.05 10.91
N ILE A 21 13.49 5.83 10.77
CA ILE A 21 12.90 4.78 9.93
C ILE A 21 11.52 4.36 10.48
N GLU A 22 11.39 4.15 11.79
CA GLU A 22 10.11 3.78 12.42
C GLU A 22 9.05 4.87 12.16
N SER A 23 9.40 6.14 12.36
CA SER A 23 8.49 7.26 12.08
C SER A 23 8.07 7.28 10.61
N LEU A 24 9.00 7.02 9.70
CA LEU A 24 8.70 6.96 8.26
C LEU A 24 7.75 5.80 7.95
N LEU A 25 8.03 4.60 8.45
CA LEU A 25 7.19 3.42 8.27
C LEU A 25 5.77 3.66 8.80
N MET A 26 5.65 4.21 10.01
CA MET A 26 4.35 4.48 10.63
C MET A 26 3.57 5.56 9.86
N SER A 27 4.25 6.55 9.28
CA SER A 27 3.61 7.58 8.45
C SER A 27 2.97 7.00 7.17
N GLY A 28 3.61 5.99 6.56
CA GLY A 28 3.14 5.33 5.35
C GLY A 28 2.13 4.20 5.62
N ALA A 29 2.24 3.54 6.77
CA ALA A 29 1.48 2.33 7.10
C ALA A 29 -0.04 2.52 7.00
N ARG A 30 -0.59 3.62 7.53
CA ARG A 30 -2.04 3.89 7.47
C ARG A 30 -2.53 4.03 6.03
N ARG A 31 -1.80 4.76 5.18
CA ARG A 31 -2.17 4.96 3.77
C ARG A 31 -2.09 3.64 3.01
N ASN A 32 -1.01 2.89 3.20
CA ASN A 32 -0.81 1.59 2.57
C ASN A 32 -1.89 0.58 2.98
N ALA A 33 -2.24 0.53 4.27
CA ALA A 33 -3.31 -0.32 4.78
C ALA A 33 -4.66 0.04 4.14
N TRP A 34 -4.97 1.33 4.03
CA TRP A 34 -6.20 1.77 3.39
C TRP A 34 -6.23 1.41 1.89
N THR A 35 -5.14 1.64 1.16
CA THR A 35 -5.02 1.23 -0.24
C THR A 35 -5.20 -0.27 -0.42
N ALA A 36 -4.62 -1.08 0.48
CA ALA A 36 -4.79 -2.53 0.46
C ALA A 36 -6.26 -2.95 0.63
N VAL A 37 -7.00 -2.29 1.54
CA VAL A 37 -8.45 -2.54 1.74
C VAL A 37 -9.27 -2.15 0.51
N LEU A 38 -8.98 -1.01 -0.12
CA LEU A 38 -9.67 -0.59 -1.33
C LEU A 38 -9.43 -1.57 -2.48
N GLU A 39 -8.19 -2.00 -2.64
CA GLU A 39 -7.81 -2.97 -3.66
C GLU A 39 -8.45 -4.34 -3.40
N ASP A 40 -8.54 -4.79 -2.14
CA ASP A 40 -9.22 -6.04 -1.81
C ASP A 40 -10.72 -5.98 -2.12
N ARG A 41 -11.38 -4.86 -1.83
CA ARG A 41 -12.79 -4.64 -2.22
C ARG A 41 -12.97 -4.70 -3.73
N ARG A 42 -12.06 -4.08 -4.49
CA ARG A 42 -12.07 -4.15 -5.96
C ARG A 42 -11.94 -5.59 -6.45
N ARG A 43 -10.96 -6.34 -5.92
CA ARG A 43 -10.78 -7.77 -6.28
C ARG A 43 -11.99 -8.61 -5.90
N ALA A 44 -12.65 -8.32 -4.79
CA ALA A 44 -13.87 -9.02 -4.41
C ALA A 44 -15.00 -8.77 -5.42
N GLN A 45 -15.17 -7.53 -5.88
CA GLN A 45 -16.13 -7.19 -6.93
C GLN A 45 -15.77 -7.85 -8.27
N ASP A 46 -14.50 -7.83 -8.65
CA ASP A 46 -14.02 -8.46 -9.89
C ASP A 46 -14.30 -9.97 -9.90
N ARG A 47 -14.19 -10.66 -8.74
CA ARG A 47 -14.55 -12.08 -8.60
C ARG A 47 -16.04 -12.32 -8.82
N VAL A 48 -16.91 -11.51 -8.21
CA VAL A 48 -18.37 -11.64 -8.36
C VAL A 48 -18.79 -11.43 -9.81
N GLU A 49 -18.26 -10.41 -10.48
CA GLU A 49 -18.55 -10.16 -11.89
C GLU A 49 -18.08 -11.33 -12.77
N THR A 50 -16.89 -11.86 -12.48
CA THR A 50 -16.37 -13.04 -13.18
C THR A 50 -17.28 -14.25 -12.99
N GLU A 51 -17.75 -14.50 -11.77
CA GLU A 51 -18.69 -15.60 -11.47
C GLU A 51 -19.99 -15.45 -12.25
N HIS A 52 -20.60 -14.26 -12.28
CA HIS A 52 -21.82 -14.02 -13.07
C HIS A 52 -21.62 -14.27 -14.57
N VAL A 53 -20.48 -13.83 -15.13
CA VAL A 53 -20.17 -14.07 -16.55
C VAL A 53 -20.00 -15.56 -16.84
N LEU A 54 -19.32 -16.29 -15.95
CA LEU A 54 -19.14 -17.73 -16.07
C LEU A 54 -20.46 -18.49 -15.95
N GLU A 55 -21.32 -18.12 -15.01
CA GLU A 55 -22.65 -18.71 -14.83
C GLU A 55 -23.54 -18.47 -16.07
N ALA A 56 -23.53 -17.24 -16.61
CA ALA A 56 -24.27 -16.91 -17.83
C ALA A 56 -23.75 -17.70 -19.05
N ALA A 57 -22.43 -17.90 -19.15
CA ALA A 57 -21.81 -18.70 -20.21
C ALA A 57 -22.17 -20.20 -20.08
N ALA A 58 -22.15 -20.73 -18.86
CA ALA A 58 -22.55 -22.12 -18.57
C ALA A 58 -24.03 -22.35 -18.93
N THR A 59 -24.93 -21.48 -18.44
CA THR A 59 -26.37 -21.54 -18.73
C THR A 59 -26.65 -21.46 -20.23
N ARG A 60 -25.91 -20.64 -20.98
CA ARG A 60 -26.04 -20.57 -22.45
C ARG A 60 -25.61 -21.87 -23.11
N THR A 61 -24.53 -22.48 -22.64
CA THR A 61 -24.01 -23.74 -23.18
C THR A 61 -25.01 -24.87 -22.95
N GLU A 62 -25.58 -24.97 -21.76
CA GLU A 62 -26.62 -25.95 -21.43
C GLU A 62 -27.85 -25.87 -22.34
N LYS A 63 -28.27 -24.66 -22.73
CA LYS A 63 -29.41 -24.47 -23.66
C LYS A 63 -29.10 -24.81 -25.12
N ALA A 64 -27.83 -24.92 -25.49
CA ALA A 64 -27.40 -25.18 -26.86
C ALA A 64 -27.18 -26.68 -27.15
N THR A 65 -27.12 -27.52 -26.12
CA THR A 65 -26.99 -29.00 -26.17
C THR A 65 -28.32 -29.69 -25.95
#